data_AF-A0A1J3JF30-F1
#
_entry.id   AF-A0A1J3JF30-F1
#
_cell.length_a   1.000
_cell.length_b   1.000
_cell.length_c   1.000
_cell.angle_alpha   90.00
_cell.angle_beta   90.00
_cell.angle_gamma   90.00
#
_symmetry.space_group_name_H-M   'P 1'
#
loop_
_entity.id
_entity.type
_entity.pdbx_description
1 polymer ?
#
loop_
_entity_poly.entity_id
_entity_poly.type
_entity_poly.pdbx_seq_one_letter_code
_entity_poly.pdbx_strand_id
1 'polypeptide(L)'
;MGAKGWFILKLLMFQGLFISHSQEDFDFFYLVLQWPGAYCDTKQSCCYPTSGKPAADFGIHGLWPNYKDGSYPSNCDPDSEFDKSQISDLVSSLK
;
A
#
# COMPACT_ATOMS: atom_id res chain seq x y z
N MET A 1 47.12 -8.04 19.18
CA MET A 1 46.04 -8.77 18.46
C MET A 1 46.66 -9.55 17.32
N GLY A 2 46.60 -10.89 17.34
CA GLY A 2 47.23 -11.72 16.30
C GLY A 2 46.47 -11.66 14.97
N ALA A 3 47.11 -12.10 13.88
CA ALA A 3 46.52 -12.12 12.53
C ALA A 3 45.12 -12.76 12.51
N LYS A 4 44.90 -13.81 13.30
CA LYS A 4 43.58 -14.47 13.47
C LYS A 4 42.48 -13.53 13.97
N GLY A 5 42.79 -12.64 14.92
CA GLY A 5 41.83 -11.66 15.43
C GLY A 5 41.49 -10.58 14.40
N TRP A 6 42.46 -10.20 13.56
CA TRP A 6 42.24 -9.28 12.44
C TRP A 6 41.34 -9.90 11.37
N PHE A 7 41.55 -11.18 11.04
CA PHE A 7 40.69 -11.91 10.09
C PHE A 7 39.25 -12.03 10.58
N ILE A 8 39.04 -12.33 11.87
CA ILE A 8 37.70 -12.40 12.46
C ILE A 8 37.02 -11.03 12.43
N LEU A 9 37.74 -9.95 12.76
CA LEU A 9 37.19 -8.59 12.70
C LEU A 9 36.79 -8.18 11.28
N LYS A 10 37.61 -8.51 10.27
CA LYS A 10 37.25 -8.29 8.85
C LYS A 10 36.00 -9.09 8.45
N LEU A 11 35.86 -10.33 8.91
CA LEU A 11 34.71 -11.18 8.61
C LEU A 11 33.41 -10.59 9.19
N LEU A 12 33.45 -10.12 10.45
CA LEU A 12 32.29 -9.50 11.11
C LEU A 12 31.87 -8.18 10.45
N MET A 13 32.84 -7.35 10.03
CA MET A 13 32.55 -6.12 9.28
C MET A 13 31.97 -6.41 7.90
N PHE A 14 32.35 -7.52 7.26
CA PHE A 14 31.81 -7.94 5.95
C PHE A 14 30.38 -8.50 6.05
N GLN A 15 30.01 -9.12 7.18
CA GLN A 15 28.65 -9.58 7.43
C GLN A 15 27.66 -8.44 7.69
N GLY A 16 28.13 -7.28 8.18
CA GLY A 16 27.30 -6.09 8.41
C GLY A 16 26.83 -5.35 7.14
N LEU A 17 27.38 -5.67 5.96
CA LEU A 17 27.02 -5.05 4.68
C LEU A 17 25.81 -5.70 4.00
N PHE A 18 25.25 -6.78 4.54
CA PHE A 18 24.11 -7.50 3.98
C PHE A 18 22.83 -7.38 4.84
N ILE A 19 22.62 -6.22 5.47
CA ILE A 19 21.28 -5.90 5.98
C ILE A 19 20.43 -5.54 4.76
N SER A 20 19.86 -6.56 4.11
CA SER A 20 18.82 -6.36 3.11
C SER A 20 17.65 -5.67 3.81
N HIS A 21 17.39 -4.42 3.44
CA HIS A 21 16.16 -3.74 3.84
C HIS A 21 15.01 -4.50 3.17
N SER A 22 14.37 -5.39 3.92
CA SER A 22 13.14 -6.04 3.48
C SER A 22 12.06 -4.96 3.41
N GLN A 23 11.94 -4.27 2.27
CA GLN A 23 10.63 -3.71 1.93
C GLN A 23 9.67 -4.90 1.95
N GLU A 24 8.55 -4.77 2.65
CA GLU A 24 7.48 -5.75 2.51
C GLU A 24 7.12 -5.83 1.03
N ASP A 25 7.46 -6.97 0.42
CA ASP A 25 7.29 -7.20 -1.01
C ASP A 25 5.85 -7.63 -1.29
N PHE A 26 5.42 -7.61 -2.55
CA PHE A 26 4.13 -8.17 -2.98
C PHE A 26 4.23 -8.68 -4.42
N ASP A 27 3.39 -9.63 -4.80
CA ASP A 27 3.49 -10.27 -6.12
C ASP A 27 2.81 -9.47 -7.24
N PHE A 28 1.63 -8.89 -6.95
CA PHE A 28 0.82 -8.17 -7.94
C PHE A 28 -0.15 -7.19 -7.27
N PHE A 29 -0.82 -6.37 -8.09
CA PHE A 29 -1.89 -5.50 -7.64
C PHE A 29 -3.26 -5.98 -8.13
N TYR A 30 -4.26 -5.89 -7.26
CA TYR A 30 -5.65 -5.78 -7.68
C TYR A 30 -6.02 -4.32 -7.89
N LEU A 31 -6.45 -3.96 -9.10
CA LEU A 31 -7.22 -2.75 -9.35
C LEU A 31 -8.70 -3.09 -9.17
N VAL A 32 -9.29 -2.65 -8.05
CA VAL A 32 -10.67 -2.97 -7.69
C VAL A 32 -11.58 -1.80 -8.02
N LEU A 33 -12.57 -2.05 -8.86
CA LEU A 33 -13.60 -1.08 -9.24
C LEU A 33 -14.94 -1.47 -8.62
N GLN A 34 -15.77 -0.47 -8.30
CA GLN A 34 -17.06 -0.64 -7.66
C GLN A 34 -18.16 0.04 -8.49
N TRP A 35 -19.29 -0.65 -8.65
CA TRP A 35 -20.50 -0.08 -9.23
C TRP A 35 -21.35 0.60 -8.14
N PRO A 36 -21.53 1.94 -8.15
CA PRO A 36 -22.27 2.66 -7.10
C PRO A 36 -23.72 2.20 -6.95
N GLY A 37 -24.36 1.80 -8.06
CA GLY A 37 -25.74 1.31 -8.03
C GLY A 37 -25.89 0.03 -7.20
N ALA A 38 -24.96 -0.92 -7.35
CA ALA A 38 -24.99 -2.18 -6.59
C ALA A 38 -24.59 -1.98 -5.12
N TYR A 39 -23.73 -1.01 -4.83
CA TYR A 39 -23.36 -0.65 -3.46
C TYR A 39 -24.54 -0.04 -2.70
N CYS A 40 -25.29 0.85 -3.35
CA CYS A 40 -26.39 1.59 -2.73
C CYS A 40 -27.73 0.85 -2.72
N ASP A 41 -27.95 -0.13 -3.60
CA ASP A 41 -29.20 -0.89 -3.68
C ASP A 41 -29.17 -2.15 -2.80
N THR A 42 -28.82 -1.95 -1.51
CA THR A 42 -28.82 -3.02 -0.51
C THR A 42 -29.72 -2.66 0.67
N LYS A 43 -29.85 -3.56 1.65
CA LYS A 43 -30.56 -3.24 2.90
C LYS A 43 -29.79 -2.24 3.79
N GLN A 44 -28.51 -2.02 3.49
CA GLN A 44 -27.69 -1.05 4.20
C GLN A 44 -27.88 0.34 3.61
N SER A 45 -27.83 1.37 4.46
CA SER A 45 -27.86 2.75 3.99
C SER A 45 -26.58 3.10 3.24
N CYS A 46 -26.71 3.97 2.23
CA CYS A 46 -25.58 4.61 1.58
C CYS A 46 -25.78 6.14 1.57
N CYS A 47 -24.68 6.88 1.54
CA CYS A 47 -24.68 8.34 1.43
C CYS A 47 -23.92 8.75 0.19
N TYR A 48 -24.43 9.75 -0.53
CA TYR A 48 -23.66 10.38 -1.59
C TYR A 48 -22.53 11.25 -1.00
N PRO A 49 -21.42 11.41 -1.75
CA PRO A 49 -20.41 12.41 -1.43
C PRO A 49 -20.98 13.83 -1.33
N THR A 50 -20.23 14.74 -0.69
CA THR A 50 -20.58 16.16 -0.64
C THR A 50 -20.53 16.85 -2.01
N SER A 51 -19.86 16.23 -3.00
CA SER A 51 -19.88 16.63 -4.41
C SER A 51 -21.20 16.30 -5.12
N GLY A 52 -22.11 15.54 -4.50
CA GLY A 52 -23.40 15.14 -5.05
C GLY A 52 -23.44 13.68 -5.50
N LYS A 53 -24.49 13.33 -6.27
CA LYS A 53 -24.66 11.97 -6.79
C LYS A 53 -23.55 11.63 -7.79
N PRO A 54 -22.81 10.52 -7.61
CA PRO A 54 -21.79 10.10 -8.57
C PRO A 54 -22.37 9.81 -9.95
N ALA A 55 -21.51 9.87 -10.97
CA ALA A 55 -21.85 9.38 -12.30
C ALA A 55 -22.25 7.89 -12.26
N ALA A 56 -23.08 7.47 -13.21
CA ALA A 56 -23.44 6.06 -13.39
C ALA A 56 -22.30 5.32 -14.12
N ASP A 57 -21.14 5.27 -13.47
CA ASP A 57 -19.93 4.61 -13.95
C ASP A 57 -19.24 3.86 -12.80
N PHE A 58 -18.26 3.01 -13.12
CA PHE A 58 -17.42 2.36 -12.13
C PHE A 58 -16.52 3.38 -11.43
N GLY A 59 -16.59 3.41 -10.11
CA GLY A 59 -15.65 4.15 -9.26
C GLY A 59 -14.48 3.28 -8.82
N ILE A 60 -13.33 3.88 -8.52
CA ILE A 60 -12.20 3.17 -7.93
C ILE A 60 -12.52 2.87 -6.46
N HIS A 61 -12.44 1.59 -6.08
CA HIS A 61 -12.50 1.20 -4.67
C HIS A 61 -11.08 1.22 -4.07
N GLY A 62 -10.10 0.66 -4.79
CA GLY A 62 -8.71 0.68 -4.34
C GLY A 62 -7.74 -0.04 -5.26
N LEU A 63 -6.46 0.16 -4.99
CA LEU A 63 -5.33 -0.53 -5.60
C LEU A 63 -4.61 -1.30 -4.49
N TRP A 64 -4.67 -2.63 -4.53
CA TRP A 64 -4.26 -3.46 -3.38
C TRP A 64 -3.08 -4.37 -3.73
N PRO A 65 -1.94 -4.25 -3.03
CA PRO A 65 -0.88 -5.26 -3.04
C PRO A 65 -1.41 -6.64 -2.65
N ASN A 66 -0.93 -7.69 -3.29
CA ASN A 66 -1.37 -9.06 -3.05
C ASN A 66 -0.27 -10.09 -3.32
N TYR A 67 -0.38 -11.25 -2.69
CA TYR A 67 0.49 -12.39 -2.91
C TYR A 67 -0.21 -13.47 -3.73
N LYS A 68 0.55 -14.26 -4.49
CA LYS A 68 0.02 -15.39 -5.30
C LYS A 68 -0.58 -16.50 -4.46
N ASP A 69 -0.24 -16.58 -3.17
CA ASP A 69 -0.82 -17.55 -2.24
C ASP A 69 -2.23 -17.14 -1.73
N GLY A 70 -2.71 -15.96 -2.12
CA GLY A 70 -4.02 -15.41 -1.76
C GLY A 70 -4.04 -14.57 -0.48
N SER A 71 -2.92 -14.48 0.24
CA SER A 71 -2.74 -13.53 1.33
C SER A 71 -2.37 -12.13 0.80
N TYR A 72 -2.31 -11.13 1.68
CA TYR A 72 -1.94 -9.77 1.30
C TYR A 72 -1.30 -9.00 2.46
N PRO A 73 -0.34 -8.09 2.17
CA PRO A 73 0.19 -7.20 3.17
C PRO A 73 -0.80 -6.05 3.42
N SER A 74 -0.82 -5.51 4.64
CA SER A 74 -1.66 -4.36 5.00
C SER A 74 -1.06 -3.63 6.20
N ASN A 75 -1.24 -2.29 6.25
CA ASN A 75 -0.70 -1.43 7.30
C ASN A 75 0.83 -1.56 7.47
N CYS A 76 1.56 -1.63 6.35
CA CYS A 76 3.00 -1.93 6.30
C CYS A 76 3.88 -0.87 6.98
N ASP A 77 3.44 0.40 6.98
CA ASP A 77 4.18 1.51 7.56
C ASP A 77 3.23 2.40 8.39
N PRO A 78 3.24 2.28 9.73
CA PRO A 78 2.39 3.10 10.61
C PRO A 78 2.87 4.55 10.71
N ASP A 79 4.11 4.86 10.35
CA ASP A 79 4.68 6.21 10.41
C ASP A 79 4.40 6.99 9.12
N SER A 80 4.04 6.30 8.03
CA SER A 80 3.62 6.89 6.75
C SER A 80 2.13 7.29 6.75
N GLU A 81 1.79 8.33 7.51
CA GLU A 81 0.42 8.87 7.52
C GLU A 81 0.02 9.51 6.17
N PHE A 82 -1.28 9.44 5.85
CA PHE A 82 -1.81 10.05 4.63
C PHE A 82 -1.78 11.58 4.69
N ASP A 83 -1.00 12.19 3.80
CA ASP A 83 -0.93 13.64 3.62
C ASP A 83 -1.63 14.09 2.34
N LYS A 84 -2.83 14.66 2.49
CA LYS A 84 -3.64 15.17 1.39
C LYS A 84 -2.94 16.26 0.56
N SER A 85 -1.99 17.00 1.14
CA SER A 85 -1.30 18.08 0.43
C SER A 85 -0.47 17.56 -0.75
N GLN A 86 0.03 16.33 -0.65
CA GLN A 86 0.84 15.65 -1.67
C GLN A 86 0.05 15.26 -2.91
N ILE A 87 -1.29 15.27 -2.84
CA ILE A 87 -2.18 14.93 -3.98
C ILE A 87 -3.17 16.05 -4.30
N SER A 88 -2.86 17.28 -3.86
CA SER A 88 -3.82 18.41 -3.92
C SER A 88 -4.32 18.71 -5.34
N ASP A 89 -3.48 18.47 -6.35
CA ASP A 89 -3.79 18.59 -7.78
C ASP A 89 -4.72 17.48 -8.31
N LEU A 90 -4.78 16.33 -7.64
CA LEU A 90 -5.62 15.18 -8.01
C LEU A 90 -7.00 15.20 -7.33
N VAL A 91 -7.16 15.95 -6.23
CA VAL A 91 -8.37 15.94 -5.39
C VAL A 91 -9.65 16.25 -6.18
N SER A 92 -9.60 17.06 -7.24
CA SER A 92 -10.78 17.33 -8.08
C SER A 92 -11.25 16.11 -8.86
N SER A 93 -10.31 15.30 -9.36
CA SER A 93 -10.60 14.10 -10.16
C SER A 93 -11.01 12.89 -9.31
N LEU A 94 -10.69 12.90 -8.01
CA LEU A 94 -11.00 11.83 -7.06
C LEU A 94 -12.37 12.00 -6.36
N LYS A 95 -13.13 13.05 -6.69
CA LYS A 95 -14.40 13.43 -6.05
C LYS A 95 -15.65 12.87 -6.71
#